data_AF-A0A4R9J2G4-F1
#
_entry.id   AF-A0A4R9J2G4-F1
#
_cell.length_a   1.000
_cell.length_b   1.000
_cell.length_c   1.000
_cell.angle_alpha   90.00
_cell.angle_beta   90.00
_cell.angle_gamma   90.00
#
_symmetry.space_group_name_H-M   'P 1'
#
loop_
_entity.id
_entity.type
_entity.pdbx_description
1 polymer ?
#
loop_
_entity_poly.entity_id
_entity_poly.type
_entity_poly.pdbx_seq_one_letter_code
_entity_poly.pdbx_strand_id
1 'polypeptide(L)'
;MRSSFVFVFTLSLFSILQCAYFSPETNRESKSPKRLYSECMETFADDAKCKEFVLKSIPDADISLLGKDADPNVVEASVNIFIRSELIRSLLSQNKLYVKNKLGEPDEKRVVNNWAPGMEEWLYYRPISKFAEGSRPDREILIRFQRGTVVHVGYTPPSPNR
;
A
#
# COMPACT_ATOMS: atom_id res chain seq x y z
N MET A 1 -58.92 10.62 -31.16
CA MET A 1 -58.39 10.18 -29.84
C MET A 1 -57.52 8.95 -30.03
N ARG A 2 -56.18 9.10 -30.15
CA ARG A 2 -55.17 8.01 -30.13
C ARG A 2 -53.80 8.58 -30.56
N SER A 3 -53.25 9.55 -29.83
CA SER A 3 -51.86 9.98 -30.09
C SER A 3 -51.22 10.82 -28.99
N SER A 4 -51.52 10.54 -27.72
CA SER A 4 -50.91 11.29 -26.60
C SER A 4 -50.38 10.40 -25.48
N PHE A 5 -50.57 9.09 -25.56
CA PHE A 5 -50.10 8.15 -24.54
C PHE A 5 -48.70 7.55 -24.81
N VAL A 6 -48.18 7.70 -26.03
CA VAL A 6 -46.89 7.08 -26.42
C VAL A 6 -45.68 7.95 -26.03
N PHE A 7 -45.88 9.26 -25.88
CA PHE A 7 -44.78 10.19 -25.58
C PHE A 7 -44.39 10.29 -24.10
N VAL A 8 -45.25 9.87 -23.18
CA VAL A 8 -44.95 9.93 -21.73
C VAL A 8 -44.11 8.73 -21.28
N PHE A 9 -44.24 7.59 -21.95
CA PHE A 9 -43.51 6.37 -21.61
C PHE A 9 -42.06 6.35 -22.11
N THR A 10 -41.71 7.15 -23.12
CA THR A 10 -40.35 7.21 -23.68
C THR A 10 -39.44 8.18 -22.93
N LEU A 11 -39.99 9.17 -22.23
CA LEU A 11 -39.22 10.14 -21.45
C LEU A 11 -38.85 9.67 -20.04
N SER A 12 -39.55 8.68 -19.47
CA SER A 12 -39.23 8.13 -18.14
C SER A 12 -38.11 7.08 -18.14
N LEU A 13 -37.79 6.49 -19.30
CA LEU A 13 -36.73 5.50 -19.46
C LEU A 13 -35.33 6.10 -19.65
N PHE A 14 -35.22 7.39 -20.00
CA PHE A 14 -33.93 8.06 -20.17
C PHE A 14 -33.30 8.57 -18.86
N SER A 15 -34.08 8.73 -17.79
CA SER A 15 -33.57 9.21 -16.50
C SER A 15 -32.89 8.13 -15.65
N ILE A 16 -32.97 6.86 -16.04
CA ILE A 16 -32.38 5.74 -15.29
C ILE A 16 -30.96 5.39 -15.78
N LEU A 17 -30.55 5.91 -16.94
CA LEU A 17 -29.23 5.62 -17.53
C LEU A 17 -28.08 6.49 -16.99
N GLN A 18 -28.35 7.50 -16.16
CA GLN A 18 -27.27 8.33 -15.58
C GLN A 18 -26.73 7.82 -14.23
N CYS A 19 -27.34 6.79 -13.63
CA CYS A 19 -26.80 6.18 -12.40
C CYS A 19 -25.88 4.97 -12.63
N ALA A 20 -25.70 4.53 -13.88
CA ALA A 20 -24.85 3.38 -14.20
C ALA A 20 -23.37 3.74 -14.45
N TYR A 21 -23.00 5.02 -14.44
CA TYR A 21 -21.62 5.50 -14.59
C TYR A 21 -20.96 5.89 -13.27
N PHE A 22 -21.50 5.46 -12.13
CA PHE A 22 -20.66 5.28 -10.95
C PHE A 22 -19.90 3.96 -11.11
N SER A 23 -19.04 3.91 -12.14
CA SER A 23 -17.97 2.93 -12.16
C SER A 23 -17.10 3.28 -10.95
N PRO A 24 -16.99 2.41 -9.92
CA PRO A 24 -15.90 2.54 -9.00
C PRO A 24 -14.68 2.29 -9.87
N GLU A 25 -13.94 3.34 -10.22
CA GLU A 25 -12.66 3.15 -10.86
C GLU A 25 -11.89 2.17 -9.99
N THR A 26 -11.68 0.98 -10.54
CA THR A 26 -10.75 -0.01 -10.02
C THR A 26 -9.32 0.44 -10.26
N ASN A 27 -9.07 1.76 -10.30
CA ASN A 27 -7.82 2.33 -9.82
C ASN A 27 -7.80 2.12 -8.31
N ARG A 28 -7.46 0.89 -7.92
CA ARG A 28 -6.70 0.65 -6.69
C ARG A 28 -5.32 1.30 -6.84
N GLU A 29 -5.27 2.59 -7.12
CA GLU A 29 -4.23 3.42 -6.56
C GLU A 29 -4.40 3.24 -5.06
N SER A 30 -3.42 2.60 -4.45
CA SER A 30 -3.31 2.41 -3.01
C SER A 30 -3.27 3.78 -2.35
N LYS A 31 -4.44 4.42 -2.20
CA LYS A 31 -4.58 5.70 -1.51
C LYS A 31 -4.01 5.52 -0.12
N SER A 32 -3.08 6.40 0.28
CA SER A 32 -2.44 6.28 1.58
C SER A 32 -3.48 6.46 2.71
N PRO A 33 -3.29 5.81 3.87
CA PRO A 33 -4.12 6.03 5.07
C PRO A 33 -4.39 7.52 5.35
N LYS A 34 -3.38 8.37 5.17
CA LYS A 34 -3.49 9.82 5.35
C LYS A 34 -4.44 10.50 4.36
N ARG A 35 -4.42 10.08 3.08
CA ARG A 35 -5.33 10.59 2.04
C ARG A 35 -6.76 10.13 2.27
N LEU A 36 -6.95 8.86 2.63
CA LEU A 36 -8.27 8.32 2.97
C LEU A 36 -8.87 9.02 4.19
N TYR A 37 -8.04 9.31 5.19
CA TYR A 37 -8.45 10.06 6.37
C TYR A 37 -8.85 11.50 6.00
N SER A 38 -8.06 12.21 5.20
CA SER A 38 -8.39 13.60 4.80
C SER A 38 -9.67 13.68 3.96
N GLU A 39 -9.85 12.78 2.99
CA GLU A 39 -11.07 12.71 2.17
C GLU A 39 -12.31 12.42 3.03
N CYS A 40 -12.17 11.54 4.03
CA CYS A 40 -13.25 11.26 4.96
C CYS A 40 -13.57 12.47 5.86
N MET A 41 -12.56 13.17 6.36
CA MET A 41 -12.75 14.36 7.21
C MET A 41 -13.41 15.50 6.45
N GLU A 42 -13.15 15.66 5.15
CA GLU A 42 -13.83 16.63 4.30
C GLU A 42 -15.32 16.32 4.12
N THR A 43 -15.72 15.06 4.19
CA THR A 43 -17.10 14.63 3.94
C THR A 43 -17.93 14.48 5.23
N PHE A 44 -17.37 13.83 6.24
CA PHE A 44 -18.08 13.43 7.46
C PHE A 44 -17.68 14.24 8.70
N ALA A 45 -16.51 14.88 8.68
CA ALA A 45 -15.94 15.68 9.79
C ALA A 45 -15.94 14.98 11.17
N ASP A 46 -15.98 13.64 11.18
CA ASP A 46 -16.05 12.81 12.38
C ASP A 46 -14.79 11.93 12.46
N ASP A 47 -13.90 12.29 13.39
CA ASP A 47 -12.58 11.66 13.54
C ASP A 47 -12.66 10.15 13.81
N ALA A 48 -13.61 9.71 14.64
CA ALA A 48 -13.75 8.31 15.01
C ALA A 48 -14.18 7.44 13.82
N LYS A 49 -15.16 7.93 13.03
CA LYS A 49 -15.61 7.23 11.82
C LYS A 49 -14.54 7.22 10.74
N CYS A 50 -13.77 8.29 10.61
CA CYS A 50 -12.71 8.36 9.62
C CYS A 50 -11.53 7.46 9.95
N LYS A 51 -11.17 7.32 11.23
CA LYS A 51 -10.18 6.34 11.68
C LYS A 51 -10.66 4.91 11.44
N GLU A 52 -11.92 4.61 11.74
CA GLU A 52 -12.51 3.29 11.46
C GLU A 52 -12.56 2.96 9.97
N PHE A 53 -12.93 3.93 9.12
CA PHE A 53 -12.94 3.77 7.67
C PHE A 53 -11.54 3.46 7.10
N VAL A 54 -10.52 4.14 7.61
CA VAL A 54 -9.13 3.90 7.21
C VAL A 54 -8.67 2.52 7.64
N LEU A 55 -8.94 2.09 8.88
CA LEU A 55 -8.60 0.75 9.35
C LEU A 55 -9.30 -0.35 8.55
N LYS A 56 -10.57 -0.14 8.19
CA LYS A 56 -11.32 -1.06 7.33
C LYS A 56 -10.73 -1.17 5.92
N SER A 57 -10.18 -0.07 5.41
CA SER A 57 -9.58 -0.01 4.08
C SER A 57 -8.14 -0.55 4.08
N ILE A 58 -7.38 -0.28 5.15
CA ILE A 58 -5.98 -0.63 5.33
C ILE A 58 -5.79 -1.10 6.78
N PRO A 59 -5.80 -2.43 7.02
CA PRO A 59 -5.71 -2.96 8.39
C PRO A 59 -4.35 -2.68 9.06
N ASP A 60 -3.31 -2.43 8.26
CA ASP A 60 -1.96 -2.09 8.75
C ASP A 60 -1.75 -0.57 8.98
N ALA A 61 -2.81 0.24 8.85
CA ALA A 61 -2.75 1.67 9.10
C ALA A 61 -2.55 1.95 10.58
N ASP A 62 -1.61 2.84 10.89
CA ASP A 62 -1.40 3.30 12.25
C ASP A 62 -2.31 4.50 12.52
N ILE A 63 -3.41 4.27 13.21
CA ILE A 63 -4.36 5.31 13.63
C ILE A 63 -3.72 6.36 14.55
N SER A 64 -2.62 6.06 15.23
CA SER A 64 -1.87 7.05 16.02
C SER A 64 -1.10 8.04 15.16
N LEU A 65 -0.91 7.74 13.87
CA LEU A 65 -0.29 8.63 12.89
C LEU A 65 -1.32 9.45 12.09
N LEU A 66 -2.61 9.35 12.44
CA LEU A 66 -3.72 9.99 11.73
C LEU A 66 -4.43 11.02 12.63
N GLY A 67 -4.59 12.25 12.13
CA GLY A 67 -5.31 13.33 12.82
C GLY A 67 -4.40 14.35 13.52
N LYS A 68 -5.00 15.20 14.38
CA LYS A 68 -4.32 16.30 15.08
C LYS A 68 -3.41 15.84 16.22
N ASP A 69 -3.59 14.62 16.72
CA ASP A 69 -2.85 14.05 17.83
C ASP A 69 -1.67 13.16 17.38
N ALA A 70 -1.28 13.24 16.10
CA ALA A 70 -0.16 12.46 15.58
C ALA A 70 1.14 12.87 16.27
N ASP A 71 1.81 11.92 16.93
CA ASP A 71 3.07 12.17 17.64
C ASP A 71 4.18 12.52 16.63
N PRO A 72 4.71 13.75 16.65
CA PRO A 72 5.73 14.20 15.69
C PRO A 72 7.02 13.36 15.76
N ASN A 73 7.34 12.75 16.90
CA ASN A 73 8.54 11.93 17.05
C ASN A 73 8.48 10.62 16.24
N VAL A 74 7.28 10.04 16.07
CA VAL A 74 7.09 8.81 15.28
C VAL A 74 7.11 9.12 13.78
N VAL A 75 6.70 10.33 13.40
CA VAL A 75 6.75 10.82 12.02
C VAL A 75 8.21 11.03 11.56
N GLU A 76 9.09 11.54 12.42
CA GLU A 76 10.52 11.73 12.11
C GLU A 76 11.30 10.42 11.96
N ALA A 77 10.98 9.39 12.75
CA ALA A 77 11.58 8.06 12.58
C ALA A 77 11.20 7.39 11.24
N SER A 78 10.16 7.89 10.57
CA SER A 78 9.66 7.36 9.29
C SER A 78 10.35 7.93 8.05
N VAL A 79 11.27 8.90 8.21
CA VAL A 79 11.88 9.69 7.12
C VAL A 79 12.80 8.87 6.21
N ASN A 80 13.27 7.69 6.63
CA ASN A 80 14.12 6.80 5.83
C ASN A 80 13.47 5.45 5.48
N ILE A 81 12.14 5.33 5.57
CA ILE A 81 11.40 4.09 5.29
C ILE A 81 10.73 4.17 3.92
N PHE A 82 11.06 3.25 3.02
CA PHE A 82 10.54 3.23 1.66
C PHE A 82 9.09 2.75 1.58
N ILE A 83 8.32 3.27 0.62
CA ILE A 83 7.04 2.65 0.26
C ILE A 83 7.32 1.32 -0.42
N ARG A 84 6.70 0.25 0.08
CA ARG A 84 6.99 -1.14 -0.29
C ARG A 84 6.89 -1.38 -1.80
N SER A 85 5.83 -0.86 -2.44
CA SER A 85 5.62 -1.01 -3.88
C SER A 85 6.73 -0.35 -4.71
N GLU A 86 7.19 0.83 -4.29
CA GLU A 86 8.30 1.55 -4.92
C GLU A 86 9.64 0.85 -4.68
N LEU A 87 9.85 0.35 -3.47
CA LEU A 87 11.05 -0.40 -3.10
C LEU A 87 11.19 -1.64 -3.98
N ILE A 88 10.15 -2.48 -4.03
CA ILE A 88 10.12 -3.70 -4.85
C ILE A 88 10.42 -3.35 -6.31
N ARG A 89 9.72 -2.36 -6.87
CA ARG A 89 9.94 -1.90 -8.26
C ARG A 89 11.39 -1.46 -8.49
N SER A 90 11.99 -0.76 -7.53
CA SER A 90 13.34 -0.22 -7.66
C SER A 90 14.45 -1.26 -7.51
N LEU A 91 14.18 -2.38 -6.84
CA LEU A 91 15.18 -3.43 -6.57
C LEU A 91 15.10 -4.59 -7.57
N LEU A 92 13.93 -4.87 -8.15
CA LEU A 92 13.78 -5.94 -9.14
C LEU A 92 14.76 -5.76 -10.31
N SER A 93 15.37 -6.87 -10.73
CA SER A 93 16.37 -6.93 -11.80
C SER A 93 17.66 -6.15 -11.54
N GLN A 94 17.87 -5.62 -10.33
CA GLN A 94 19.10 -4.93 -9.97
C GLN A 94 20.16 -5.91 -9.45
N ASN A 95 21.43 -5.47 -9.46
CA ASN A 95 22.54 -6.26 -8.95
C ASN A 95 22.74 -6.09 -7.43
N LYS A 96 23.51 -6.99 -6.82
CA LYS A 96 23.86 -6.96 -5.38
C LYS A 96 24.46 -5.64 -4.90
N LEU A 97 25.31 -5.00 -5.71
CA LEU A 97 25.95 -3.74 -5.34
C LEU A 97 24.94 -2.61 -5.21
N TYR A 98 23.99 -2.52 -6.15
CA TYR A 98 22.89 -1.57 -6.09
C TYR A 98 22.04 -1.77 -4.84
N VAL A 99 21.68 -3.02 -4.53
CA VAL A 99 20.91 -3.34 -3.31
C VAL A 99 21.68 -2.90 -2.06
N LYS A 100 22.98 -3.22 -1.97
CA LYS A 100 23.82 -2.82 -0.82
C LYS A 100 23.97 -1.30 -0.70
N ASN A 101 24.09 -0.58 -1.80
CA ASN A 101 24.17 0.88 -1.78
C ASN A 101 22.86 1.53 -1.33
N LYS A 102 21.71 0.92 -1.69
CA LYS A 102 20.39 1.45 -1.37
C LYS A 102 19.92 1.06 0.03
N LEU A 103 20.16 -0.19 0.44
CA LEU A 103 19.65 -0.78 1.67
C LEU A 103 20.70 -1.01 2.75
N GLY A 104 22.00 -0.88 2.46
CA GLY A 104 23.09 -1.27 3.34
C GLY A 104 23.41 -2.77 3.33
N GLU A 105 24.19 -3.24 4.30
CA GLU A 105 24.44 -4.67 4.48
C GLU A 105 23.18 -5.39 5.02
N PRO A 106 22.91 -6.63 4.58
CA PRO A 106 21.87 -7.44 5.17
C PRO A 106 22.30 -7.98 6.53
N ASP A 107 21.31 -8.28 7.36
CA ASP A 107 21.52 -8.88 8.67
C ASP A 107 21.90 -10.36 8.56
N GLU A 108 21.37 -11.05 7.54
CA GLU A 108 21.69 -12.45 7.27
C GLU A 108 21.81 -12.73 5.76
N LYS A 109 22.77 -13.58 5.39
CA LYS A 109 22.99 -14.05 4.01
C LYS A 109 22.87 -15.57 3.99
N ARG A 110 21.97 -16.11 3.18
CA ARG A 110 21.74 -17.55 3.02
C ARG A 110 22.02 -17.97 1.58
N VAL A 111 22.79 -19.03 1.39
CA VAL A 111 22.96 -19.64 0.07
C VAL A 111 21.95 -20.78 -0.06
N VAL A 112 21.06 -20.70 -1.05
CA VAL A 112 20.00 -21.70 -1.26
C VAL A 112 20.55 -22.76 -2.20
N ASN A 113 21.26 -23.75 -1.62
CA ASN A 113 21.91 -24.82 -2.38
C ASN A 113 20.97 -25.97 -2.77
N ASN A 114 19.80 -26.08 -2.14
CA ASN A 114 19.02 -27.32 -2.18
C ASN A 114 18.18 -27.50 -3.47
N TRP A 115 17.82 -26.42 -4.18
CA TRP A 115 16.90 -26.50 -5.34
C TRP A 115 17.35 -25.79 -6.62
N ALA A 116 18.30 -24.85 -6.57
CA ALA A 116 18.84 -24.23 -7.78
C ALA A 116 20.23 -23.62 -7.53
N PRO A 117 21.26 -24.00 -8.31
CA PRO A 117 22.60 -23.45 -8.13
C PRO A 117 22.64 -21.95 -8.42
N GLY A 118 23.30 -21.19 -7.53
CA GLY A 118 23.48 -19.74 -7.68
C GLY A 118 22.32 -18.88 -7.13
N MET A 119 21.45 -19.46 -6.30
CA MET A 119 20.45 -18.73 -5.52
C MET A 119 21.02 -18.26 -4.18
N GLU A 120 20.74 -17.01 -3.83
CA GLU A 120 21.14 -16.41 -2.56
C GLU A 120 20.00 -15.56 -2.00
N GLU A 121 19.82 -15.58 -0.69
CA GLU A 121 18.83 -14.78 0.01
C GLU A 121 19.51 -13.84 0.98
N TRP A 122 19.11 -12.57 0.95
CA TRP A 122 19.53 -11.56 1.92
C TRP A 122 18.32 -11.16 2.75
N LEU A 123 18.45 -11.24 4.07
CA LEU A 123 17.40 -10.89 5.02
C LEU A 123 17.76 -9.61 5.75
N TYR A 124 16.75 -8.77 5.96
CA TYR A 124 16.83 -7.54 6.73
C TYR A 124 15.70 -7.53 7.76
N TYR A 125 16.02 -7.46 9.04
CA TYR A 125 15.07 -7.48 10.18
C TYR A 125 14.75 -6.09 10.73
N ARG A 126 15.20 -5.05 10.04
CA ARG A 126 15.06 -3.64 10.41
C ARG A 126 13.96 -2.96 9.59
N PRO A 127 13.37 -1.84 10.06
CA PRO A 127 12.28 -1.17 9.37
C PRO A 127 12.77 -0.48 8.09
N ILE A 128 12.73 -1.19 6.96
CA ILE A 128 13.17 -0.69 5.64
C ILE A 128 11.98 -0.24 4.78
N SER A 129 10.85 -0.94 4.87
CA SER A 129 9.67 -0.67 4.05
C SER A 129 8.40 -0.54 4.88
N LYS A 130 7.38 0.07 4.29
CA LYS A 130 6.01 0.16 4.82
C LYS A 130 5.00 0.05 3.69
N PHE A 131 3.77 -0.37 3.99
CA PHE A 131 2.72 -0.51 2.97
C PHE A 131 2.40 0.83 2.29
N ALA A 132 2.13 1.86 3.10
CA ALA A 132 1.79 3.20 2.65
C ALA A 132 2.21 4.24 3.70
N GLU A 133 2.08 5.52 3.38
CA GLU A 133 2.30 6.60 4.35
C GLU A 133 1.33 6.50 5.54
N GLY A 134 1.86 6.50 6.75
CA GLY A 134 1.05 6.30 7.96
C GLY A 134 0.75 4.83 8.27
N SER A 135 1.26 3.87 7.50
CA SER A 135 1.26 2.46 7.89
C SER A 135 2.47 2.11 8.77
N ARG A 136 2.29 1.11 9.62
CA ARG A 136 3.39 0.54 10.41
C ARG A 136 4.45 -0.10 9.48
N PRO A 137 5.74 -0.05 9.85
CA PRO A 137 6.80 -0.63 9.03
C PRO A 137 6.76 -2.16 9.02
N ASP A 138 7.23 -2.72 7.92
CA ASP A 138 7.45 -4.15 7.76
C ASP A 138 8.51 -4.65 8.74
N ARG A 139 8.32 -5.88 9.20
CA ARG A 139 9.25 -6.53 10.14
C ARG A 139 10.49 -7.07 9.46
N GLU A 140 10.34 -7.51 8.23
CA GLU A 140 11.39 -8.19 7.50
C GLU A 140 11.27 -7.89 6.01
N ILE A 141 12.42 -7.73 5.35
CA ILE A 141 12.57 -7.77 3.91
C ILE A 141 13.49 -8.92 3.53
N LEU A 142 13.05 -9.74 2.57
CA LEU A 142 13.81 -10.84 2.00
C LEU A 142 14.10 -10.55 0.53
N ILE A 143 15.36 -10.49 0.14
CA ILE A 143 15.78 -10.30 -1.25
C ILE A 143 16.35 -11.61 -1.77
N ARG A 144 15.75 -12.17 -2.82
CA ARG A 144 16.31 -13.33 -3.53
C ARG A 144 17.09 -12.88 -4.75
N PHE A 145 18.31 -13.39 -4.85
CA PHE A 145 19.16 -13.24 -6.00
C PHE A 145 19.24 -14.55 -6.77
N GLN A 146 19.24 -14.45 -8.09
CA GLN A 146 19.66 -15.52 -8.99
C GLN A 146 20.85 -15.01 -9.79
N ARG A 147 22.00 -15.70 -9.70
CA ARG A 147 23.22 -15.33 -10.43
C ARG A 147 23.65 -13.86 -10.22
N GLY A 148 23.38 -13.29 -9.04
CA GLY A 148 23.77 -11.92 -8.70
C GLY A 148 22.71 -10.84 -8.97
N THR A 149 21.58 -11.20 -9.57
CA THR A 149 20.48 -10.26 -9.89
C THR A 149 19.26 -10.55 -9.02
N VAL A 150 18.58 -9.51 -8.56
CA VAL A 150 17.34 -9.62 -7.77
C VAL A 150 16.23 -10.20 -8.64
N VAL A 151 15.71 -11.35 -8.23
CA VAL A 151 14.56 -12.01 -8.89
C VAL A 151 13.28 -11.91 -8.07
N HIS A 152 13.39 -11.69 -6.76
CA HIS A 152 12.25 -11.56 -5.87
C HIS A 152 12.56 -10.68 -4.67
N VAL A 153 11.55 -9.92 -4.24
CA VAL A 153 11.56 -9.12 -3.02
C VAL A 153 10.33 -9.52 -2.21
N GLY A 154 10.55 -10.28 -1.15
CA GLY A 154 9.55 -10.68 -0.18
C GLY A 154 9.54 -9.75 1.03
N TYR A 155 8.45 -9.77 1.79
CA TYR A 155 8.29 -8.97 2.99
C TYR A 155 7.42 -9.68 4.03
N THR A 156 7.64 -9.36 5.30
CA THR A 156 6.79 -9.79 6.41
C THR A 156 6.09 -8.56 7.01
N PRO A 157 4.75 -8.49 6.97
CA PRO A 157 4.01 -7.34 7.49
C PRO A 157 4.18 -7.15 9.01
N PRO A 158 3.83 -5.98 9.55
CA PRO A 158 3.81 -5.72 10.99
C PRO A 158 2.94 -6.74 11.73
N SER A 159 3.31 -7.07 12.98
CA SER A 159 2.46 -7.89 13.83
C SER A 159 1.28 -7.03 14.33
N PRO A 160 0.03 -7.54 14.31
CA PRO A 160 -1.13 -6.79 14.78
C PRO A 160 -1.11 -6.46 16.28
N ASN A 161 -0.28 -7.16 17.07
CA ASN A 161 -0.34 -7.14 18.54
C ASN A 161 0.86 -6.46 19.24
N ARG A 162 1.65 -5.65 18.53
CA ARG A 162 2.82 -4.97 19.13
C ARG A 162 2.57 -3.50 19.41
#